data_AF-A0A351Q7H8-F1
#
_entry.id   AF-A0A351Q7H8-F1
#
_cell.length_a   1.000
_cell.length_b   1.000
_cell.length_c   1.000
_cell.angle_alpha   90.00
_cell.angle_beta   90.00
_cell.angle_gamma   90.00
#
_symmetry.space_group_name_H-M   'P 1'
#
loop_
_entity.id
_entity.type
_entity.pdbx_description
1 polymer ?
#
loop_
_entity_poly.entity_id
_entity_poly.type
_entity_poly.pdbx_seq_one_letter_code
_entity_poly.pdbx_strand_id
1 'polypeptide(L)'
;MNDEDIIRVYPVIDDEPEKIYEKLENSRFVFEALSENKLVPPGVGDMVLYEELDLLRQNVIALARKYGFGDINHNIDNSLKLKFDKELGSLIYEKMKITPSVAATLPMWQFLNLQLLPDVVFWRWGNSKEHFYSERRNYLGTQWWRYYLFSDSEESLRIYSKLNDAEIAELYERSGSRGLPEHVFEISKWFAQLSRNILIKNEREMFRSVIKRYNAELGFRNYFSLDENDKFLIFKNCFDDAVVLN
;
A
#
# COMPACT_ATOMS: atom_id res chain seq x y z
N MET A 1 2.00 27.95 13.94
CA MET A 1 2.12 26.82 13.01
C MET A 1 0.77 26.16 13.01
N ASN A 2 0.07 26.10 11.87
CA ASN A 2 -1.19 25.36 11.82
C ASN A 2 -0.87 23.87 12.04
N ASP A 3 -1.70 23.16 12.81
CA ASP A 3 -1.54 21.70 13.03
C ASP A 3 -1.49 20.90 11.72
N GLU A 4 -1.94 21.48 10.61
CA GLU A 4 -1.96 20.84 9.28
C GLU A 4 -0.56 20.62 8.66
N ASP A 5 0.48 21.31 9.12
CA ASP A 5 1.84 21.23 8.56
C ASP A 5 2.81 20.38 9.41
N ILE A 6 2.33 19.77 10.49
CA ILE A 6 3.19 18.99 11.39
C ILE A 6 3.49 17.61 10.78
N ILE A 7 4.75 17.40 10.42
CA ILE A 7 5.25 16.08 10.02
C ILE A 7 5.46 15.25 11.27
N ARG A 8 4.74 14.14 11.35
CA ARG A 8 4.86 13.18 12.46
C ARG A 8 5.94 12.15 12.19
N VAL A 9 6.46 11.60 13.28
CA VAL A 9 7.24 10.36 13.23
C VAL A 9 6.73 9.40 14.28
N TYR A 10 6.77 8.12 13.93
CA TYR A 10 6.17 7.03 14.69
C TYR A 10 7.25 6.20 15.39
N PRO A 11 6.87 5.48 16.46
CA PRO A 11 7.76 4.56 17.14
C PRO A 11 8.26 3.47 16.18
N VAL A 12 9.44 2.97 16.48
CA VAL A 12 10.08 1.86 15.77
C VAL A 12 10.25 0.68 16.72
N ILE A 13 10.27 -0.54 16.17
CA ILE A 13 10.68 -1.71 16.94
C ILE A 13 12.22 -1.74 17.00
N ASP A 14 12.76 -1.84 18.22
CA ASP A 14 14.18 -2.10 18.49
C ASP A 14 14.50 -3.59 18.71
N ASP A 15 13.48 -4.41 18.97
CA ASP A 15 13.58 -5.86 19.15
C ASP A 15 13.60 -6.62 17.81
N GLU A 16 13.95 -7.91 17.82
CA GLU A 16 13.77 -8.78 16.65
C GLU A 16 12.26 -8.99 16.35
N PRO A 17 11.76 -8.55 15.17
CA PRO A 17 10.34 -8.67 14.81
C PRO A 17 9.79 -10.10 14.91
N GLU A 18 10.62 -11.10 14.64
CA GLU A 18 10.29 -12.53 14.72
C GLU A 18 9.91 -12.93 16.15
N LYS A 19 10.65 -12.47 17.16
CA LYS A 19 10.35 -12.76 18.58
C LYS A 19 9.05 -12.13 19.03
N ILE A 20 8.72 -10.94 18.52
CA ILE A 20 7.42 -10.29 18.82
C ILE A 20 6.30 -11.08 18.15
N TYR A 21 6.48 -11.48 16.89
CA TYR A 21 5.50 -12.29 16.18
C TYR A 21 5.21 -13.63 16.88
N GLU A 22 6.23 -14.34 17.38
CA GLU A 22 6.05 -15.58 18.14
C GLU A 22 5.26 -15.37 19.44
N LYS A 23 5.46 -14.24 20.13
CA LYS A 23 4.64 -13.88 21.30
C LYS A 23 3.18 -13.65 20.90
N LEU A 24 2.93 -12.97 19.77
CA LEU A 24 1.59 -12.75 19.25
C LEU A 24 0.89 -14.05 18.85
N GLU A 25 1.60 -15.02 18.27
CA GLU A 25 1.01 -16.33 17.97
C GLU A 25 0.47 -17.01 19.24
N ASN A 26 1.20 -16.90 20.35
CA ASN A 26 0.78 -17.44 21.64
C ASN A 26 -0.43 -16.68 22.23
N SER A 27 -0.52 -15.36 22.03
CA SER A 27 -1.66 -14.55 22.46
C SER A 27 -2.81 -14.50 21.45
N ARG A 28 -2.73 -15.24 20.34
CA ARG A 28 -3.68 -15.22 19.22
C ARG A 28 -3.88 -13.82 18.62
N PHE A 29 -2.80 -13.06 18.51
CA PHE A 29 -2.73 -11.73 17.92
C PHE A 29 -3.64 -10.70 18.60
N VAL A 30 -3.98 -10.93 19.88
CA VAL A 30 -4.70 -9.95 20.69
C VAL A 30 -3.78 -8.76 20.96
N PHE A 31 -4.30 -7.55 20.71
CA PHE A 31 -3.61 -6.32 21.04
C PHE A 31 -3.45 -6.15 22.56
N GLU A 32 -2.23 -5.84 22.97
CA GLU A 32 -1.91 -5.40 24.32
C GLU A 32 -1.70 -3.88 24.31
N ALA A 33 -2.32 -3.17 25.26
CA ALA A 33 -2.18 -1.72 25.35
C ALA A 33 -0.71 -1.31 25.44
N LEU A 34 -0.33 -0.30 24.66
CA LEU A 34 1.04 0.21 24.67
C LEU A 34 1.35 0.83 26.03
N SER A 35 2.56 0.62 26.55
CA SER A 35 3.05 1.30 27.74
C SER A 35 3.93 2.49 27.33
N GLU A 36 3.75 3.67 27.94
CA GLU A 36 4.49 4.92 27.62
C GLU A 36 6.02 4.74 27.50
N ASN A 37 6.62 3.85 28.29
CA ASN A 37 8.07 3.59 28.36
C ASN A 37 8.69 2.82 27.17
N LYS A 38 7.97 2.57 26.07
CA LYS A 38 8.46 1.76 24.92
C LYS A 38 8.69 2.53 23.61
N LEU A 39 8.51 3.85 23.60
CA LEU A 39 8.62 4.63 22.36
C LEU A 39 10.04 5.18 22.21
N VAL A 40 10.71 4.75 21.14
CA VAL A 40 12.05 5.25 20.79
C VAL A 40 11.89 6.52 19.94
N PRO A 41 12.43 7.67 20.39
CA PRO A 41 12.37 8.89 19.60
C PRO A 41 13.20 8.78 18.33
N PRO A 42 12.64 9.17 17.18
CA PRO A 42 13.43 9.39 15.99
C PRO A 42 14.26 10.67 16.15
N GLY A 43 15.38 10.77 15.42
CA GLY A 43 16.30 11.89 15.55
C GLY A 43 15.78 13.24 15.04
N VAL A 44 14.68 13.27 14.28
CA VAL A 44 14.08 14.48 13.66
C VAL A 44 12.57 14.29 13.52
N GLY A 45 11.79 15.36 13.73
CA GLY A 45 10.33 15.40 13.57
C GLY A 45 9.56 15.29 14.89
N ASP A 46 8.26 15.56 14.86
CA ASP A 46 7.43 15.52 16.07
C ASP A 46 6.94 14.09 16.32
N MET A 47 7.38 13.49 17.43
CA MET A 47 6.91 12.17 17.83
C MET A 47 5.40 12.20 18.03
N VAL A 48 4.71 11.21 17.48
CA VAL A 48 3.30 10.95 17.75
C VAL A 48 3.07 10.65 19.23
N LEU A 49 2.07 11.29 19.83
CA LEU A 49 1.69 11.06 21.22
C LEU A 49 0.96 9.72 21.38
N TYR A 50 0.90 9.22 22.62
CA TYR A 50 0.15 7.99 22.92
C TYR A 50 -1.32 8.11 22.52
N GLU A 51 -1.93 9.27 22.78
CA GLU A 51 -3.33 9.55 22.44
C GLU A 51 -3.56 9.56 20.93
N GLU A 52 -2.57 10.01 20.14
CA GLU A 52 -2.63 9.98 18.69
C GLU A 52 -2.50 8.55 18.14
N LEU A 53 -1.68 7.70 18.77
CA LEU A 53 -1.60 6.26 18.45
C LEU A 53 -2.90 5.53 18.79
N ASP A 54 -3.47 5.79 19.97
CA ASP A 54 -4.74 5.20 20.39
C ASP A 54 -5.87 5.66 19.46
N LEU A 55 -5.92 6.94 19.11
CA LEU A 55 -6.89 7.47 18.15
C LEU A 55 -6.74 6.84 16.76
N LEU A 56 -5.50 6.68 16.26
CA LEU A 56 -5.24 5.98 15.00
C LEU A 56 -5.77 4.54 15.07
N ARG A 57 -5.47 3.82 16.15
CA ARG A 57 -5.95 2.46 16.36
C ARG A 57 -7.48 2.39 16.39
N GLN A 58 -8.13 3.24 17.18
CA GLN A 58 -9.59 3.30 17.27
C GLN A 58 -10.24 3.52 15.89
N ASN A 59 -9.69 4.45 15.09
CA ASN A 59 -10.18 4.71 13.73
C ASN A 59 -10.05 3.47 12.83
N VAL A 60 -8.90 2.79 12.87
CA VAL A 60 -8.66 1.58 12.07
C VAL A 60 -9.57 0.43 12.52
N ILE A 61 -9.78 0.23 13.83
CA ILE A 61 -10.68 -0.79 14.36
C ILE A 61 -12.14 -0.50 13.96
N ALA A 62 -12.58 0.75 14.06
CA ALA A 62 -13.92 1.15 13.63
C ALA A 62 -14.13 0.88 12.13
N LEU A 63 -13.12 1.20 11.30
CA LEU A 63 -13.13 0.89 9.87
C LEU A 63 -13.16 -0.63 9.61
N ALA A 64 -12.33 -1.41 10.30
CA ALA A 64 -12.31 -2.87 10.17
C ALA A 64 -13.68 -3.48 10.49
N ARG A 65 -14.33 -3.03 11.57
CA ARG A 65 -15.68 -3.46 11.96
C ARG A 65 -16.76 -3.08 10.95
N LYS A 66 -16.68 -1.89 10.33
CA LYS A 66 -17.58 -1.49 9.24
C LYS A 66 -17.58 -2.51 8.08
N TYR A 67 -16.45 -3.20 7.88
CA TYR A 67 -16.27 -4.23 6.86
C TYR A 67 -16.43 -5.68 7.36
N GLY A 68 -16.85 -5.87 8.61
CA GLY A 68 -17.11 -7.18 9.23
C GLY A 68 -15.88 -7.88 9.82
N PHE A 69 -14.73 -7.21 9.90
CA PHE A 69 -13.56 -7.75 10.59
C PHE A 69 -13.72 -7.64 12.11
N GLY A 70 -13.17 -8.62 12.83
CA GLY A 70 -13.26 -8.71 14.30
C GLY A 70 -14.50 -9.43 14.82
N ASP A 71 -15.44 -9.77 13.94
CA ASP A 71 -16.59 -10.61 14.28
C ASP A 71 -16.23 -12.11 14.25
N ILE A 72 -17.00 -12.92 14.97
CA ILE A 72 -16.80 -14.38 15.12
C ILE A 72 -16.85 -15.10 13.75
N ASN A 73 -17.49 -14.48 12.74
CA ASN A 73 -17.58 -14.99 11.38
C ASN A 73 -16.39 -14.52 10.53
N HIS A 74 -15.36 -15.35 10.44
CA HIS A 74 -14.13 -15.04 9.68
C HIS A 74 -14.28 -15.08 8.15
N ASN A 75 -15.49 -15.27 7.62
CA ASN A 75 -15.72 -15.45 6.19
C ASN A 75 -16.22 -14.16 5.53
N ILE A 76 -15.34 -13.16 5.51
CA ILE A 76 -15.61 -11.88 4.83
C ILE A 76 -15.39 -12.06 3.33
N ASP A 77 -16.36 -11.59 2.54
CA ASP A 77 -16.28 -11.61 1.09
C ASP A 77 -15.06 -10.85 0.55
N ASN A 78 -14.47 -11.35 -0.53
CA ASN A 78 -13.26 -10.75 -1.10
C ASN A 78 -13.48 -9.31 -1.59
N SER A 79 -14.68 -8.95 -2.05
CA SER A 79 -14.96 -7.58 -2.45
C SER A 79 -14.99 -6.61 -1.26
N LEU A 80 -15.44 -7.06 -0.09
CA LEU A 80 -15.41 -6.27 1.15
C LEU A 80 -13.98 -6.12 1.67
N LYS A 81 -13.16 -7.18 1.59
CA LYS A 81 -11.73 -7.10 1.92
C LYS A 81 -11.01 -6.06 1.07
N LEU A 82 -11.25 -6.06 -0.24
CA LEU A 82 -10.64 -5.08 -1.16
C LEU A 82 -11.08 -3.65 -0.86
N LYS A 83 -12.37 -3.43 -0.56
CA LYS A 83 -12.88 -2.10 -0.18
C LYS A 83 -12.26 -1.62 1.14
N PHE A 84 -12.13 -2.52 2.11
CA PHE A 84 -11.42 -2.25 3.36
C PHE A 84 -9.97 -1.85 3.11
N ASP A 85 -9.21 -2.61 2.31
CA ASP A 85 -7.80 -2.33 2.00
C ASP A 85 -7.62 -0.91 1.42
N LYS A 86 -8.52 -0.48 0.51
CA LYS A 86 -8.50 0.87 -0.08
C LYS A 86 -8.84 1.97 0.93
N GLU A 87 -9.92 1.81 1.71
CA GLU A 87 -10.27 2.79 2.73
C GLU A 87 -9.21 2.86 3.84
N LEU A 88 -8.56 1.74 4.17
CA LEU A 88 -7.47 1.68 5.13
C LEU A 88 -6.28 2.49 4.65
N GLY A 89 -5.90 2.35 3.37
CA GLY A 89 -4.84 3.16 2.76
C GLY A 89 -5.09 4.66 2.86
N SER A 90 -6.31 5.12 2.53
CA SER A 90 -6.73 6.53 2.68
C SER A 90 -6.63 6.97 4.13
N LEU A 91 -7.19 6.19 5.06
CA LEU A 91 -7.25 6.52 6.47
C LEU A 91 -5.86 6.69 7.07
N ILE A 92 -4.96 5.73 6.86
CA ILE A 92 -3.61 5.80 7.43
C ILE A 92 -2.78 6.89 6.76
N TYR A 93 -2.94 7.11 5.45
CA TYR A 93 -2.26 8.20 4.75
C TYR A 93 -2.65 9.56 5.33
N GLU A 94 -3.96 9.81 5.45
CA GLU A 94 -4.49 11.08 5.93
C GLU A 94 -4.22 11.32 7.41
N LYS A 95 -4.27 10.28 8.25
CA LYS A 95 -4.09 10.40 9.70
C LYS A 95 -2.63 10.45 10.13
N MET A 96 -1.74 9.74 9.43
CA MET A 96 -0.36 9.61 9.91
C MET A 96 0.50 10.84 9.65
N LYS A 97 0.20 11.67 8.64
CA LYS A 97 0.96 12.89 8.34
C LYS A 97 2.49 12.68 8.31
N ILE A 98 2.92 11.57 7.70
CA ILE A 98 4.33 11.20 7.54
C ILE A 98 4.82 11.55 6.13
N THR A 99 6.13 11.84 6.00
CA THR A 99 6.76 12.01 4.68
C THR A 99 7.10 10.66 4.05
N PRO A 100 7.34 10.60 2.73
CA PRO A 100 7.85 9.41 2.06
C PRO A 100 9.15 8.87 2.67
N SER A 101 10.01 9.75 3.21
CA SER A 101 11.23 9.35 3.90
C SER A 101 10.94 8.62 5.21
N VAL A 102 9.98 9.09 5.99
CA VAL A 102 9.53 8.39 7.21
C VAL A 102 8.85 7.08 6.84
N ALA A 103 7.98 7.09 5.83
CA ALA A 103 7.30 5.91 5.28
C ALA A 103 8.26 4.86 4.67
N ALA A 104 9.52 5.20 4.41
CA ALA A 104 10.54 4.23 3.98
C ALA A 104 11.14 3.45 5.18
N THR A 105 10.85 3.83 6.41
CA THR A 105 11.40 3.21 7.63
C THR A 105 10.69 1.90 7.96
N LEU A 106 11.26 0.77 7.56
CA LEU A 106 10.67 -0.55 7.80
C LEU A 106 10.34 -0.84 9.29
N PRO A 107 11.22 -0.53 10.27
CA PRO A 107 10.91 -0.75 11.68
C PRO A 107 9.66 -0.05 12.20
N MET A 108 9.28 1.08 11.60
CA MET A 108 8.03 1.79 11.91
C MET A 108 6.81 0.97 11.48
N TRP A 109 6.84 0.41 10.27
CA TRP A 109 5.74 -0.45 9.82
C TRP A 109 5.67 -1.74 10.62
N GLN A 110 6.82 -2.31 11.00
CA GLN A 110 6.86 -3.46 11.90
C GLN A 110 6.20 -3.12 13.24
N PHE A 111 6.49 -1.96 13.83
CA PHE A 111 5.81 -1.46 15.04
C PHE A 111 4.29 -1.41 14.85
N LEU A 112 3.82 -0.78 13.77
CA LEU A 112 2.39 -0.65 13.53
C LEU A 112 1.70 -2.00 13.33
N ASN A 113 2.29 -2.92 12.58
CA ASN A 113 1.69 -4.22 12.30
C ASN A 113 1.81 -5.21 13.47
N LEU A 114 2.87 -5.17 14.28
CA LEU A 114 3.10 -6.12 15.37
C LEU A 114 2.62 -5.63 16.74
N GLN A 115 2.68 -4.32 17.00
CA GLN A 115 2.36 -3.79 18.32
C GLN A 115 1.09 -2.95 18.33
N LEU A 116 0.87 -2.09 17.33
CA LEU A 116 -0.31 -1.22 17.33
C LEU A 116 -1.57 -1.92 16.80
N LEU A 117 -1.47 -2.68 15.71
CA LEU A 117 -2.61 -3.26 14.97
C LEU A 117 -2.45 -4.77 14.64
N PRO A 118 -1.91 -5.62 15.54
CA PRO A 118 -1.67 -7.03 15.23
C PRO A 118 -2.95 -7.82 14.93
N ASP A 119 -4.03 -7.47 15.61
CA ASP A 119 -5.36 -8.05 15.42
C ASP A 119 -5.92 -7.73 14.04
N VAL A 120 -5.75 -6.51 13.54
CA VAL A 120 -6.23 -6.12 12.19
C VAL A 120 -5.48 -6.85 11.09
N VAL A 121 -4.14 -6.96 11.21
CA VAL A 121 -3.33 -7.75 10.28
C VAL A 121 -3.78 -9.21 10.30
N PHE A 122 -4.00 -9.78 11.49
CA PHE A 122 -4.48 -11.14 11.67
C PHE A 122 -5.88 -11.35 11.07
N TRP A 123 -6.83 -10.44 11.31
CA TRP A 123 -8.18 -10.55 10.73
C TRP A 123 -8.15 -10.56 9.20
N ARG A 124 -7.20 -9.84 8.59
CA ARG A 124 -7.08 -9.74 7.13
C ARG A 124 -6.30 -10.90 6.50
N TRP A 125 -5.25 -11.38 7.15
CA TRP A 125 -4.24 -12.28 6.56
C TRP A 125 -3.96 -13.56 7.37
N GLY A 126 -4.62 -13.75 8.51
CA GLY A 126 -4.33 -14.85 9.43
C GLY A 126 -2.91 -14.77 9.99
N ASN A 127 -2.26 -15.92 10.16
CA ASN A 127 -0.89 -16.07 10.66
C ASN A 127 0.18 -15.89 9.56
N SER A 128 -0.07 -15.01 8.59
CA SER A 128 0.89 -14.78 7.51
C SER A 128 2.02 -13.86 7.96
N LYS A 129 3.13 -14.43 8.42
CA LYS A 129 4.36 -13.73 8.86
C LYS A 129 4.78 -12.57 7.94
N GLU A 130 4.70 -12.76 6.63
CA GLU A 130 5.08 -11.75 5.63
C GLU A 130 4.31 -10.43 5.80
N HIS A 131 3.02 -10.50 6.15
CA HIS A 131 2.15 -9.33 6.30
C HIS A 131 2.38 -8.56 7.59
N PHE A 132 3.07 -9.17 8.57
CA PHE A 132 3.41 -8.51 9.82
C PHE A 132 4.72 -7.71 9.72
N TYR A 133 5.80 -8.31 9.20
CA TYR A 133 7.12 -7.69 9.35
C TYR A 133 8.06 -7.78 8.15
N SER A 134 7.64 -8.37 7.02
CA SER A 134 8.53 -8.42 5.85
C SER A 134 8.74 -7.04 5.24
N GLU A 135 9.91 -6.84 4.66
CA GLU A 135 10.26 -5.61 3.93
C GLU A 135 9.29 -5.34 2.77
N ARG A 136 8.89 -6.39 2.04
CA ARG A 136 8.16 -6.25 0.78
C ARG A 136 6.65 -6.26 0.92
N ARG A 137 6.10 -6.88 1.98
CA ARG A 137 4.67 -7.20 2.08
C ARG A 137 4.04 -6.87 3.44
N ASN A 138 4.72 -6.12 4.31
CA ASN A 138 4.06 -5.66 5.54
C ASN A 138 2.78 -4.89 5.19
N TYR A 139 1.70 -5.17 5.91
CA TYR A 139 0.36 -4.87 5.42
C TYR A 139 0.05 -3.37 5.42
N LEU A 140 0.23 -2.71 6.57
CA LEU A 140 -0.09 -1.28 6.71
C LEU A 140 0.80 -0.39 5.82
N GLY A 141 2.11 -0.66 5.75
CA GLY A 141 3.01 0.09 4.88
C GLY A 141 2.65 -0.09 3.41
N THR A 142 2.25 -1.30 3.01
CA THR A 142 1.75 -1.54 1.65
C THR A 142 0.51 -0.69 1.35
N GLN A 143 -0.48 -0.64 2.23
CA GLN A 143 -1.68 0.17 1.99
C GLN A 143 -1.38 1.67 1.97
N TRP A 144 -0.44 2.14 2.80
CA TRP A 144 -0.03 3.55 2.83
C TRP A 144 0.61 3.95 1.50
N TRP A 145 1.60 3.17 1.03
CA TRP A 145 2.28 3.44 -0.25
C TRP A 145 1.31 3.37 -1.42
N ARG A 146 0.40 2.40 -1.43
CA ARG A 146 -0.62 2.28 -2.47
C ARG A 146 -1.50 3.52 -2.56
N TYR A 147 -1.92 4.10 -1.44
CA TYR A 147 -2.71 5.33 -1.49
C TYR A 147 -1.85 6.55 -1.86
N TYR A 148 -0.66 6.67 -1.29
CA TYR A 148 0.28 7.77 -1.58
C TYR A 148 0.58 7.91 -3.08
N LEU A 149 0.73 6.81 -3.81
CA LEU A 149 1.02 6.83 -5.25
C LEU A 149 -0.09 7.50 -6.09
N PHE A 150 -1.29 7.62 -5.56
CA PHE A 150 -2.45 8.18 -6.27
C PHE A 150 -3.06 9.39 -5.56
N SER A 151 -2.42 9.92 -4.51
CA SER A 151 -2.99 11.00 -3.70
C SER A 151 -2.78 12.40 -4.28
N ASP A 152 -2.09 12.54 -5.42
CA ASP A 152 -1.72 13.83 -6.01
C ASP A 152 -2.89 14.61 -6.62
N SER A 153 -3.97 13.92 -7.01
CA SER A 153 -5.07 14.50 -7.76
C SER A 153 -6.32 13.63 -7.68
N GLU A 154 -7.49 14.25 -7.88
CA GLU A 154 -8.74 13.50 -7.96
C GLU A 154 -8.78 12.51 -9.14
N GLU A 155 -8.06 12.80 -10.24
CA GLU A 155 -7.98 11.88 -11.37
C GLU A 155 -7.22 10.61 -10.99
N SER A 156 -6.09 10.74 -10.30
CA SER A 156 -5.32 9.62 -9.76
C SER A 156 -6.16 8.77 -8.79
N LEU A 157 -6.89 9.40 -7.88
CA LEU A 157 -7.79 8.69 -6.96
C LEU A 157 -8.93 7.96 -7.68
N ARG A 158 -9.49 8.55 -8.75
CA ARG A 158 -10.50 7.89 -9.60
C ARG A 158 -9.93 6.65 -10.27
N ILE A 159 -8.68 6.69 -10.73
CA ILE A 159 -7.99 5.51 -11.30
C ILE A 159 -7.76 4.45 -10.22
N TYR A 160 -7.20 4.83 -9.08
CA TYR A 160 -6.97 3.93 -7.94
C TYR A 160 -8.23 3.18 -7.52
N SER A 161 -9.38 3.85 -7.52
CA SER A 161 -10.68 3.24 -7.18
C SER A 161 -11.07 2.06 -8.09
N LYS A 162 -10.57 2.02 -9.33
CA LYS A 162 -10.88 0.99 -10.34
C LYS A 162 -9.91 -0.18 -10.34
N LEU A 163 -8.66 0.03 -9.93
CA LEU A 163 -7.63 -1.01 -9.92
C LEU A 163 -7.87 -2.03 -8.80
N ASN A 164 -7.61 -3.31 -9.05
CA ASN A 164 -7.55 -4.34 -8.02
C ASN A 164 -6.14 -4.52 -7.45
N ASP A 165 -6.02 -5.25 -6.34
CA ASP A 165 -4.74 -5.49 -5.65
C ASP A 165 -3.66 -6.08 -6.55
N ALA A 166 -4.05 -6.96 -7.49
CA ALA A 166 -3.09 -7.58 -8.37
C ALA A 166 -2.58 -6.58 -9.42
N GLU A 167 -3.43 -5.73 -9.96
CA GLU A 167 -3.01 -4.68 -10.90
C GLU A 167 -2.05 -3.70 -10.24
N ILE A 168 -2.34 -3.25 -9.02
CA ILE A 168 -1.46 -2.37 -8.25
C ILE A 168 -0.13 -3.06 -7.94
N ALA A 169 -0.17 -4.34 -7.55
CA ALA A 169 1.05 -5.10 -7.28
C ALA A 169 1.93 -5.27 -8.54
N GLU A 170 1.34 -5.46 -9.72
CA GLU A 170 2.09 -5.54 -10.98
C GLU A 170 2.64 -4.17 -11.42
N LEU A 171 1.88 -3.09 -11.17
CA LEU A 171 2.28 -1.72 -11.50
C LEU A 171 3.45 -1.20 -10.65
N TYR A 172 3.46 -1.54 -9.37
CA TYR A 172 4.36 -0.89 -8.40
C TYR A 172 5.19 -1.88 -7.57
N GLU A 173 4.57 -2.92 -7.02
CA GLU A 173 5.26 -3.78 -6.05
C GLU A 173 6.25 -4.76 -6.72
N ARG A 174 5.97 -5.14 -7.97
CA ARG A 174 6.71 -6.14 -8.77
C ARG A 174 7.44 -5.56 -9.97
N SER A 175 7.23 -4.28 -10.26
CA SER A 175 7.89 -3.59 -11.35
C SER A 175 9.25 -3.03 -10.90
N GLY A 176 10.16 -2.84 -11.86
CA GLY A 176 11.38 -2.06 -11.63
C GLY A 176 11.11 -0.56 -11.43
N SER A 177 9.86 -0.12 -11.62
CA SER A 177 9.40 1.26 -11.42
C SER A 177 8.94 1.57 -9.99
N ARG A 178 9.23 0.67 -9.04
CA ARG A 178 9.07 0.94 -7.61
C ARG A 178 9.84 2.21 -7.23
N GLY A 179 9.11 3.25 -6.82
CA GLY A 179 9.65 4.58 -6.52
C GLY A 179 9.37 5.66 -7.57
N LEU A 180 8.58 5.36 -8.60
CA LEU A 180 8.14 6.33 -9.62
C LEU A 180 6.60 6.51 -9.56
N PRO A 181 6.07 7.43 -8.73
CA PRO A 181 4.63 7.66 -8.63
C PRO A 181 3.99 8.10 -9.96
N GLU A 182 4.63 9.04 -10.65
CA GLU A 182 4.15 9.56 -11.94
C GLU A 182 3.97 8.45 -12.97
N HIS A 183 4.89 7.48 -12.99
CA HIS A 183 4.86 6.34 -13.89
C HIS A 183 3.62 5.45 -13.71
N VAL A 184 3.21 5.21 -12.46
CA VAL A 184 2.05 4.38 -12.14
C VAL A 184 0.76 5.05 -12.65
N PHE A 185 0.67 6.36 -12.51
CA PHE A 185 -0.45 7.15 -13.02
C PHE A 185 -0.48 7.20 -14.55
N GLU A 186 0.66 7.54 -15.19
CA GLU A 186 0.84 7.60 -16.65
C GLU A 186 0.35 6.31 -17.31
N ILE A 187 0.85 5.16 -16.86
CA ILE A 187 0.48 3.86 -17.41
C ILE A 187 -1.03 3.61 -17.29
N SER A 188 -1.59 3.87 -16.12
CA SER A 188 -3.00 3.61 -15.86
C SER A 188 -3.90 4.46 -16.78
N LYS A 189 -3.51 5.72 -17.00
CA LYS A 189 -4.17 6.64 -17.93
C LYS A 189 -4.04 6.17 -19.37
N TRP A 190 -2.83 5.82 -19.82
CA TRP A 190 -2.59 5.33 -21.19
C TRP A 190 -3.33 4.04 -21.48
N PHE A 191 -3.35 3.10 -20.53
CA PHE A 191 -4.11 1.86 -20.69
C PHE A 191 -5.60 2.15 -20.87
N ALA A 192 -6.20 2.98 -20.00
CA ALA A 192 -7.61 3.36 -20.10
C ALA A 192 -7.94 4.14 -21.39
N GLN A 193 -6.99 4.93 -21.90
CA GLN A 193 -7.12 5.64 -23.17
C GLN A 193 -7.13 4.66 -24.36
N LEU A 194 -6.18 3.72 -24.40
CA LEU A 194 -6.02 2.77 -25.49
C LEU A 194 -7.13 1.70 -25.49
N SER A 195 -7.63 1.31 -24.32
CA SER A 195 -8.68 0.28 -24.21
C SER A 195 -10.09 0.76 -24.55
N ARG A 196 -10.34 2.08 -24.61
CA ARG A 196 -11.69 2.69 -24.68
C ARG A 196 -12.61 2.12 -25.78
N ASN A 197 -12.04 1.74 -26.92
CA ASN A 197 -12.80 1.28 -28.10
C ASN A 197 -12.40 -0.13 -28.55
N ILE A 198 -11.76 -0.91 -27.67
CA ILE A 198 -11.28 -2.26 -28.00
C ILE A 198 -12.07 -3.26 -27.15
N LEU A 199 -12.61 -4.28 -27.80
CA LEU A 199 -13.25 -5.38 -27.09
C LEU A 199 -12.17 -6.29 -26.48
N ILE A 200 -11.87 -6.08 -25.21
CA ILE A 200 -10.90 -6.89 -24.47
C ILE A 200 -11.66 -7.96 -23.67
N LYS A 201 -11.51 -9.23 -24.04
CA LYS A 201 -12.18 -10.35 -23.36
C LYS A 201 -11.78 -10.48 -21.88
N ASN A 202 -10.52 -10.22 -21.56
CA ASN A 202 -9.98 -10.26 -20.21
C ASN A 202 -9.05 -9.06 -19.98
N GLU A 203 -9.63 -7.95 -19.52
CA GLU A 203 -8.90 -6.68 -19.30
C GLU A 203 -7.71 -6.85 -18.34
N ARG A 204 -7.87 -7.69 -17.31
CA ARG A 204 -6.82 -7.95 -16.33
C ARG A 204 -5.64 -8.71 -16.94
N GLU A 205 -5.88 -9.76 -17.71
CA GLU A 205 -4.81 -10.48 -18.40
C GLU A 205 -4.12 -9.60 -19.44
N MET A 206 -4.90 -8.81 -20.18
CA MET A 206 -4.38 -7.83 -21.13
C MET A 206 -3.48 -6.81 -20.42
N PHE A 207 -3.94 -6.21 -19.33
CA PHE A 207 -3.17 -5.27 -18.53
C PHE A 207 -1.83 -5.87 -18.10
N ARG A 208 -1.86 -7.06 -17.50
CA ARG A 208 -0.64 -7.78 -17.07
C ARG A 208 0.31 -8.05 -18.23
N SER A 209 -0.23 -8.43 -19.38
CA SER A 209 0.52 -8.69 -20.62
C SER A 209 1.27 -7.43 -21.08
N VAL A 210 0.60 -6.27 -21.07
CA VAL A 210 1.19 -4.98 -21.45
C VAL A 210 2.26 -4.54 -20.45
N ILE A 211 1.94 -4.55 -19.14
CA ILE A 211 2.88 -4.15 -18.08
C ILE A 211 4.17 -4.98 -18.12
N LYS A 212 4.04 -6.30 -18.32
CA LYS A 212 5.21 -7.18 -18.39
C LYS A 212 6.14 -6.82 -19.56
N ARG A 213 5.58 -6.51 -20.73
CA ARG A 213 6.35 -6.08 -21.92
C ARG A 213 6.96 -4.71 -21.71
N TYR A 214 6.19 -3.78 -21.17
CA TYR A 214 6.65 -2.42 -20.92
C TYR A 214 7.79 -2.39 -19.89
N ASN A 215 7.67 -3.13 -18.79
CA ASN A 215 8.76 -3.28 -17.82
C ASN A 215 10.01 -3.93 -18.42
N ALA A 216 9.85 -4.86 -19.38
CA ALA A 216 10.98 -5.45 -20.08
C ALA A 216 11.69 -4.41 -20.99
N GLU A 217 10.96 -3.58 -21.72
CA GLU A 217 11.52 -2.48 -22.51
C GLU A 217 12.29 -1.47 -21.65
N LEU A 218 11.74 -1.11 -20.49
CA LEU A 218 12.40 -0.22 -19.53
C LEU A 218 13.62 -0.84 -18.86
N GLY A 219 13.77 -2.17 -18.88
CA GLY A 219 14.98 -2.84 -18.42
C GLY A 219 16.23 -2.52 -19.26
N PHE A 220 16.04 -2.12 -20.53
CA PHE A 220 17.11 -1.80 -21.47
C PHE A 220 17.26 -0.30 -21.74
N ARG A 221 16.40 0.54 -21.15
CA ARG A 221 16.33 1.99 -21.39
C ARG A 221 16.37 2.73 -20.06
N ASN A 222 17.08 3.85 -20.01
CA ASN A 222 17.02 4.70 -18.83
C ASN A 222 15.67 5.46 -18.83
N TYR A 223 14.76 5.11 -17.91
CA TYR A 223 13.45 5.76 -17.78
C TYR A 223 13.55 7.30 -17.70
N PHE A 224 14.59 7.80 -17.01
CA PHE A 224 14.80 9.23 -16.80
C PHE A 224 15.36 9.97 -18.02
N SER A 225 15.82 9.26 -19.05
CA SER A 225 16.28 9.88 -20.30
C SER A 225 15.20 9.93 -21.38
N LEU A 226 14.05 9.29 -21.15
CA LEU A 226 12.92 9.28 -22.09
C LEU A 226 12.00 10.47 -21.80
N ASP A 227 11.55 11.15 -22.84
CA ASP A 227 10.46 12.12 -22.71
C ASP A 227 9.09 11.41 -22.62
N GLU A 228 8.03 12.16 -22.32
CA GLU A 228 6.68 11.61 -22.16
C GLU A 228 6.16 10.94 -23.45
N ASN A 229 6.51 11.48 -24.62
CA ASN A 229 6.08 10.93 -25.90
C ASN A 229 6.75 9.59 -26.18
N ASP A 230 8.06 9.48 -25.91
CA ASP A 230 8.81 8.24 -26.05
C ASP A 230 8.27 7.16 -25.12
N LYS A 231 8.03 7.50 -23.84
CA LYS A 231 7.42 6.58 -22.87
C LYS A 231 6.05 6.08 -23.35
N PHE A 232 5.19 7.00 -23.81
CA PHE A 232 3.87 6.65 -24.35
C PHE A 232 3.96 5.77 -25.59
N LEU A 233 4.87 6.07 -26.53
CA LEU A 233 5.02 5.31 -27.75
C LEU A 233 5.49 3.87 -27.48
N ILE A 234 6.45 3.69 -26.56
CA ILE A 234 6.90 2.37 -26.12
C ILE A 234 5.73 1.61 -25.47
N PHE A 235 4.97 2.28 -24.59
CA PHE A 235 3.79 1.68 -23.94
C PHE A 235 2.74 1.26 -24.99
N LYS A 236 2.45 2.13 -25.95
CA LYS A 236 1.50 1.87 -27.03
C LYS A 236 1.92 0.68 -27.88
N ASN A 237 3.20 0.56 -28.24
CA ASN A 237 3.71 -0.60 -28.98
C ASN A 237 3.50 -1.90 -28.18
N CYS A 238 3.81 -1.89 -26.88
CA CYS A 238 3.55 -3.04 -25.99
C CYS A 238 2.06 -3.39 -25.91
N PHE A 239 1.19 -2.37 -25.95
CA PHE A 239 -0.26 -2.54 -25.97
C PHE A 239 -0.73 -3.19 -27.27
N ASP A 240 -0.31 -2.65 -28.42
CA ASP A 240 -0.70 -3.15 -29.74
C ASP A 240 -0.25 -4.62 -29.92
N ASP A 241 0.98 -4.95 -29.51
CA ASP A 241 1.49 -6.33 -29.53
C ASP A 241 0.66 -7.28 -28.67
N ALA A 242 0.19 -6.81 -27.51
CA ALA A 242 -0.65 -7.61 -26.63
C ALA A 242 -2.07 -7.79 -27.17
N VAL A 243 -2.59 -6.86 -27.97
CA VAL A 243 -3.88 -7.00 -28.67
C VAL A 243 -3.78 -8.06 -29.76
N VAL A 244 -2.70 -8.08 -30.55
CA VAL A 244 -2.52 -9.04 -31.65
C VAL A 244 -2.46 -10.49 -31.17
N LEU A 245 -1.99 -10.72 -29.93
CA LEU A 245 -1.80 -12.05 -29.36
C LEU A 245 -3.03 -12.63 -28.65
N ASN A 246 -4.11 -11.87 -28.47
CA ASN A 246 -5.33 -12.25 -27.73
C ASN A 246 -6.59 -12.25 -28.62
#